data_AF-A0A133U8K9-F1
#
_entry.id   AF-A0A133U8K9-F1
#
_cell.length_a   1.000
_cell.length_b   1.000
_cell.length_c   1.000
_cell.angle_alpha   90.00
_cell.angle_beta   90.00
_cell.angle_gamma   90.00
#
_symmetry.space_group_name_H-M   'P 1'
#
loop_
_entity.id
_entity.type
_entity.pdbx_description
1 polymer ?
#
loop_
_entity_poly.entity_id
_entity_poly.type
_entity_poly.pdbx_seq_one_letter_code
_entity_poly.pdbx_strand_id
1 'polypeptide(L)'
;MCKQLGDGRPIKLFVSGLHGSEHETTDPILEDYYDRMSEKAFKGTLHICRLGMENRKYVSTLDSDYWDTKTGKELLSIVEGLRPSIYTELHSYFDSSKLTDSERIERKGVPPLVELEPGILAGSVSPFLRKEAFQREDFCFLLEVPKNADSFDKVLEILEIIGFGANRKEIVEDLKKRYPSQMRRLKKYYELFYKGDLPKSSDSFYE
;
A
#
# COMPACT_ATOMS: atom_id res chain seq x y z
N MET A 1 -2.47 -13.40 10.22
CA MET A 1 -2.33 -14.66 9.45
C MET A 1 -2.04 -14.33 7.99
N CYS A 2 -1.04 -14.95 7.38
CA CYS A 2 -0.69 -14.75 5.97
C CYS A 2 -1.16 -15.92 5.10
N LYS A 3 -1.78 -15.63 3.96
CA LYS A 3 -2.10 -16.60 2.90
C LYS A 3 -1.20 -16.34 1.68
N GLN A 4 -1.02 -17.35 0.83
CA GLN A 4 -0.19 -17.28 -0.37
C GLN A 4 -0.97 -17.74 -1.61
N LEU A 5 -0.77 -17.05 -2.73
CA LEU A 5 -1.19 -17.46 -4.07
C LEU A 5 0.00 -17.42 -5.04
N GLY A 6 0.03 -18.36 -5.99
CA GLY A 6 1.09 -18.44 -7.01
C GLY A 6 2.47 -18.80 -6.47
N ASP A 7 3.45 -18.81 -7.37
CA ASP A 7 4.85 -19.13 -7.10
C ASP A 7 5.81 -18.23 -7.91
N GLY A 8 7.08 -18.21 -7.50
CA GLY A 8 8.15 -17.48 -8.18
C GLY A 8 8.15 -15.97 -7.96
N ARG A 9 8.81 -15.24 -8.87
CA ARG A 9 8.96 -13.78 -8.80
C ARG A 9 8.02 -13.06 -9.78
N PRO A 10 7.61 -11.82 -9.49
CA PRO A 10 7.93 -11.02 -8.30
C PRO A 10 7.23 -11.52 -7.02
N ILE A 11 7.76 -11.13 -5.86
CA ILE A 11 7.06 -11.31 -4.58
C ILE A 11 6.21 -10.06 -4.32
N LYS A 12 4.92 -10.27 -4.06
CA LYS A 12 3.91 -9.25 -3.78
C LYS A 12 3.41 -9.45 -2.35
N LEU A 13 3.21 -8.36 -1.62
CA LEU A 13 2.70 -8.40 -0.26
C LEU A 13 1.57 -7.38 -0.08
N PHE A 14 0.35 -7.87 0.17
CA PHE A 14 -0.80 -7.06 0.52
C PHE A 14 -1.10 -7.20 2.01
N VAL A 15 -1.28 -6.07 2.70
CA VAL A 15 -1.43 -6.04 4.16
C VAL A 15 -2.66 -5.24 4.59
N SER A 16 -3.35 -5.73 5.62
CA SER A 16 -4.45 -5.05 6.30
C SER A 16 -4.26 -5.07 7.82
N GLY A 17 -5.09 -4.29 8.52
CA GLY A 17 -5.18 -4.32 9.98
C GLY A 17 -3.98 -3.72 10.72
N LEU A 18 -3.31 -2.75 10.09
CA LEU A 18 -2.16 -2.06 10.67
C LEU A 18 -2.52 -1.19 11.87
N HIS A 19 -3.71 -0.58 11.89
CA HIS A 19 -4.13 0.27 13.00
C HIS A 19 -5.46 -0.18 13.64
N GLY A 20 -5.50 -0.16 14.98
CA GLY A 20 -6.71 -0.28 15.79
C GLY A 20 -7.81 -1.19 15.21
N SER A 21 -9.00 -0.62 15.01
CA SER A 21 -10.18 -1.27 14.43
C SER A 21 -10.30 -1.11 12.91
N GLU A 22 -9.24 -0.73 12.18
CA GLU A 22 -9.31 -0.65 10.71
C GLU A 22 -9.46 -2.04 10.06
N HIS A 23 -9.04 -3.09 10.77
CA HIS A 23 -9.15 -4.48 10.32
C HIS A 23 -10.61 -4.91 10.09
N GLU A 24 -11.57 -4.36 10.84
CA GLU A 24 -13.00 -4.63 10.66
C GLU A 24 -13.50 -4.28 9.25
N THR A 25 -12.86 -3.32 8.59
CA THR A 25 -13.15 -2.93 7.19
C THR A 25 -12.18 -3.58 6.22
N THR A 26 -10.89 -3.64 6.56
CA THR A 26 -9.83 -3.98 5.59
C THR A 26 -9.59 -5.48 5.44
N ASP A 27 -9.79 -6.27 6.50
CA ASP A 27 -9.62 -7.72 6.43
C ASP A 27 -10.64 -8.39 5.48
N PRO A 28 -11.95 -8.07 5.52
CA PRO A 28 -12.92 -8.63 4.59
C PRO A 28 -12.60 -8.34 3.12
N ILE A 29 -12.03 -7.17 2.81
CA ILE A 29 -11.61 -6.81 1.44
C ILE A 29 -10.50 -7.75 0.95
N LEU A 30 -9.49 -7.99 1.79
CA LEU A 30 -8.40 -8.89 1.43
C LEU A 30 -8.81 -10.37 1.39
N GLU A 31 -9.80 -10.76 2.19
CA GLU A 31 -10.40 -12.10 2.12
C GLU A 31 -11.15 -12.30 0.81
N ASP A 32 -12.05 -11.37 0.44
CA ASP A 32 -12.76 -11.42 -0.84
C ASP A 32 -11.78 -11.38 -2.03
N TYR A 33 -10.76 -10.53 -1.96
CA TYR A 33 -9.71 -10.52 -2.97
C TYR A 33 -9.00 -11.88 -3.09
N TYR A 34 -8.60 -12.49 -1.97
CA TYR A 34 -7.98 -13.82 -1.98
C TYR A 34 -8.89 -14.85 -2.66
N ASP A 35 -10.17 -14.89 -2.30
CA ASP A 35 -11.12 -15.87 -2.81
C ASP A 35 -11.40 -15.67 -4.31
N ARG A 36 -11.49 -14.42 -4.79
CA ARG A 36 -11.66 -14.12 -6.24
C ARG A 36 -10.42 -14.43 -7.07
N MET A 37 -9.26 -14.45 -6.43
CA MET A 37 -7.98 -14.64 -7.09
C MET A 37 -7.50 -16.09 -7.00
N SER A 38 -8.02 -16.95 -6.12
CA SER A 38 -7.46 -18.29 -5.85
C SER A 38 -7.29 -19.17 -7.09
N GLU A 39 -8.19 -19.03 -8.07
CA GLU A 39 -8.20 -19.82 -9.31
C GLU A 39 -7.53 -19.10 -10.51
N LYS A 40 -7.05 -17.86 -10.32
CA LYS A 40 -6.43 -17.09 -11.40
C LYS A 40 -4.93 -17.34 -11.48
N ALA A 41 -4.40 -17.39 -12.70
CA ALA A 41 -2.96 -17.49 -12.93
C ALA A 41 -2.27 -16.13 -12.71
N PHE A 42 -1.36 -16.05 -11.75
CA PHE A 42 -0.54 -14.87 -11.49
C PHE A 42 0.90 -15.08 -11.94
N LYS A 43 1.54 -13.98 -12.34
CA LYS A 43 2.99 -13.94 -12.44
C LYS A 43 3.59 -13.65 -11.06
N GLY A 44 4.31 -14.61 -10.50
CA GLY A 44 4.96 -14.49 -9.19
C GLY A 44 4.06 -14.90 -8.02
N THR A 45 4.58 -14.67 -6.81
CA THR A 45 3.90 -15.01 -5.56
C THR A 45 3.22 -13.80 -4.95
N LEU A 46 1.98 -13.96 -4.53
CA LEU A 46 1.23 -12.99 -3.74
C LEU A 46 1.02 -13.49 -2.32
N HIS A 47 1.52 -12.74 -1.34
CA HIS A 47 1.21 -12.91 0.07
C HIS A 47 0.15 -11.91 0.49
N ILE A 48 -0.88 -12.39 1.19
CA ILE A 48 -1.93 -11.56 1.80
C ILE A 48 -1.85 -11.75 3.30
N CYS A 49 -1.43 -10.72 4.03
CA CYS A 49 -1.19 -10.76 5.46
C CYS A 49 -2.17 -9.86 6.21
N ARG A 50 -2.99 -10.45 7.05
CA ARG A 50 -3.89 -9.72 7.94
C ARG A 50 -3.24 -9.60 9.32
N LEU A 51 -2.92 -8.38 9.71
CA LEU A 51 -2.24 -8.07 10.98
C LEU A 51 -3.18 -7.50 12.04
N GLY A 52 -4.49 -7.49 11.77
CA GLY A 52 -5.53 -7.07 12.69
C GLY A 52 -5.51 -7.85 14.00
N MET A 53 -5.66 -7.15 15.13
CA MET A 53 -5.88 -7.73 16.44
C MET A 53 -6.89 -6.87 17.20
N GLU A 54 -7.79 -7.50 17.93
CA GLU A 54 -8.80 -6.83 18.74
C GLU A 54 -8.18 -5.93 19.84
N ASN A 55 -8.90 -4.86 20.19
CA ASN A 55 -8.62 -3.99 21.35
C ASN A 55 -7.27 -3.25 21.34
N ARG A 56 -6.68 -2.96 20.17
CA ARG A 56 -5.45 -2.15 20.07
C ARG A 56 -5.75 -0.66 19.94
N LYS A 57 -4.93 0.16 20.60
CA LYS A 57 -4.92 1.61 20.36
C LYS A 57 -4.38 1.92 18.97
N TYR A 58 -4.92 2.96 18.35
CA TYR A 58 -4.39 3.51 17.11
C TYR A 58 -3.03 4.17 17.37
N VAL A 59 -2.02 3.81 16.59
CA VAL A 59 -0.72 4.48 16.50
C VAL A 59 -0.45 4.68 15.01
N SER A 60 -0.08 5.90 14.60
CA SER A 60 0.13 6.22 13.19
C SER A 60 1.45 5.64 12.69
N THR A 61 1.49 5.06 11.49
CA THR A 61 2.73 4.62 10.83
C THR A 61 3.73 5.75 10.52
N LEU A 62 3.32 7.01 10.69
CA LEU A 62 4.20 8.19 10.61
C LEU A 62 4.93 8.47 11.93
N ASP A 63 4.47 7.90 13.03
CA ASP A 63 5.09 7.98 14.35
C ASP A 63 6.20 6.93 14.46
N SER A 64 7.37 7.31 14.99
CA SER A 64 8.45 6.36 15.24
C SER A 64 8.03 5.24 16.19
N ASP A 65 7.16 5.55 17.16
CA ASP A 65 6.70 4.60 18.18
C ASP A 65 5.89 3.45 17.57
N TYR A 66 5.32 3.63 16.37
CA TYR A 66 4.62 2.57 15.66
C TYR A 66 5.51 1.35 15.42
N TRP A 67 6.77 1.59 15.04
CA TRP A 67 7.73 0.54 14.70
C TRP A 67 8.19 -0.27 15.90
N ASP A 68 7.94 0.24 17.11
CA ASP A 68 8.16 -0.49 18.36
C ASP A 68 6.97 -1.31 18.84
N THR A 69 5.79 -1.10 18.26
CA THR A 69 4.61 -1.91 18.55
C THR A 69 4.78 -3.34 18.05
N LYS A 70 3.98 -4.26 18.60
CA LYS A 70 3.92 -5.65 18.12
C LYS A 70 3.61 -5.71 16.61
N THR A 71 2.66 -4.90 16.14
CA THR A 71 2.26 -4.84 14.72
C THR A 71 3.38 -4.31 13.84
N GLY A 72 4.04 -3.23 14.25
CA GLY A 72 5.17 -2.66 13.51
C GLY A 72 6.31 -3.66 13.37
N LYS A 73 6.70 -4.33 14.46
CA LYS A 73 7.73 -5.37 14.48
C LYS A 73 7.36 -6.58 13.61
N GLU A 74 6.11 -7.02 13.68
CA GLU A 74 5.61 -8.13 12.86
C GLU A 74 5.62 -7.76 11.36
N LEU A 75 5.17 -6.56 11.01
CA LEU A 75 5.22 -6.06 9.63
C LEU A 75 6.66 -6.00 9.11
N LEU A 76 7.58 -5.43 9.88
CA LEU A 76 8.99 -5.35 9.50
C LEU A 76 9.60 -6.73 9.29
N SER A 77 9.31 -7.68 10.20
CA SER A 77 9.78 -9.06 10.07
C SER A 77 9.24 -9.76 8.81
N ILE A 78 7.98 -9.54 8.46
CA ILE A 78 7.38 -10.08 7.23
C ILE A 78 8.04 -9.47 6.00
N VAL A 79 8.21 -8.14 5.97
CA VAL A 79 8.84 -7.45 4.85
C VAL A 79 10.30 -7.88 4.68
N GLU A 80 11.06 -8.01 5.76
CA GLU A 80 12.45 -8.49 5.75
C GLU A 80 12.55 -9.94 5.27
N GLY A 81 11.66 -10.82 5.75
CA GLY A 81 11.66 -12.23 5.37
C GLY A 81 11.24 -12.49 3.92
N LEU A 82 10.25 -11.75 3.41
CA LEU A 82 9.71 -11.94 2.06
C LEU A 82 10.46 -11.12 0.99
N ARG A 83 11.02 -9.97 1.37
CA ARG A 83 11.61 -8.96 0.47
C ARG A 83 10.73 -8.68 -0.77
N PRO A 84 9.48 -8.21 -0.58
CA PRO A 84 8.55 -7.98 -1.67
C PRO A 84 9.00 -6.80 -2.54
N SER A 85 8.89 -6.94 -3.86
CA SER A 85 9.12 -5.84 -4.80
C SER A 85 7.84 -5.04 -5.09
N ILE A 86 6.69 -5.56 -4.64
CA ILE A 86 5.37 -4.96 -4.75
C ILE A 86 4.71 -5.06 -3.37
N TYR A 87 4.43 -3.93 -2.74
CA TYR A 87 3.84 -3.83 -1.40
C TYR A 87 2.63 -2.90 -1.42
N THR A 88 1.51 -3.39 -0.91
CA THR A 88 0.27 -2.62 -0.80
C THR A 88 -0.30 -2.73 0.61
N GLU A 89 -0.61 -1.60 1.23
CA GLU A 89 -1.31 -1.57 2.52
C GLU A 89 -2.73 -1.00 2.37
N LEU A 90 -3.69 -1.62 3.06
CA LEU A 90 -5.05 -1.15 3.18
C LEU A 90 -5.29 -0.58 4.57
N HIS A 91 -5.85 0.63 4.56
CA HIS A 91 -6.29 1.38 5.73
C HIS A 91 -7.76 1.78 5.58
N SER A 92 -8.37 2.20 6.68
CA SER A 92 -9.73 2.73 6.63
C SER A 92 -9.93 3.97 7.48
N TYR A 93 -10.83 4.83 7.02
CA TYR A 93 -11.09 6.13 7.65
C TYR A 93 -12.59 6.41 7.83
N PHE A 94 -12.89 7.31 8.77
CA PHE A 94 -14.21 7.92 8.91
C PHE A 94 -14.27 9.32 8.27
N ASP A 95 -13.18 10.10 8.41
CA ASP A 95 -13.05 11.44 7.84
C ASP A 95 -11.76 11.55 7.02
N SER A 96 -11.90 11.85 5.73
CA SER A 96 -10.79 12.03 4.79
C SER A 96 -10.18 13.43 4.81
N SER A 97 -10.80 14.41 5.48
CA SER A 97 -10.39 15.82 5.42
C SER A 97 -8.90 16.03 5.69
N LYS A 98 -8.36 15.34 6.70
CA LYS A 98 -6.94 15.40 7.08
C LYS A 98 -6.02 14.62 6.13
N LEU A 99 -6.56 13.64 5.40
CA LEU A 99 -5.81 12.79 4.48
C LEU A 99 -5.61 13.47 3.13
N THR A 100 -6.59 14.25 2.67
CA THR A 100 -6.59 14.94 1.37
C THR A 100 -6.17 16.41 1.44
N ASP A 101 -5.91 16.93 2.64
CA ASP A 101 -5.58 18.34 2.85
C ASP A 101 -4.33 18.80 2.08
N SER A 102 -4.46 19.87 1.30
CA SER A 102 -3.36 20.47 0.54
C SER A 102 -2.16 20.87 1.40
N GLU A 103 -2.37 21.22 2.67
CA GLU A 103 -1.33 21.61 3.64
C GLU A 103 -0.75 20.41 4.40
N ARG A 104 -1.13 19.17 4.06
CA ARG A 104 -0.65 17.96 4.76
C ARG A 104 0.88 17.83 4.74
N ILE A 105 1.54 18.33 3.68
CA ILE A 105 3.01 18.38 3.63
C ILE A 105 3.55 19.27 4.76
N GLU A 106 3.00 20.46 4.94
CA GLU A 106 3.47 21.42 5.95
C GLU A 106 3.15 20.94 7.37
N ARG A 107 1.97 20.35 7.56
CA ARG A 107 1.49 19.96 8.91
C ARG A 107 1.93 18.58 9.37
N LYS A 108 2.16 17.65 8.44
CA LYS A 108 2.48 16.24 8.74
C LYS A 108 3.78 15.77 8.12
N GLY A 109 4.45 16.61 7.33
CA GLY A 109 5.68 16.23 6.64
C GLY A 109 5.45 15.16 5.58
N VAL A 110 4.22 14.97 5.09
CA VAL A 110 3.91 13.98 4.03
C VAL A 110 2.85 14.49 3.06
N PRO A 111 2.88 14.11 1.77
CA PRO A 111 1.91 14.57 0.79
C PRO A 111 0.46 14.19 1.09
N PRO A 112 -0.53 14.98 0.64
CA PRO A 112 -1.92 14.54 0.65
C PRO A 112 -2.14 13.31 -0.22
N LEU A 113 -3.13 12.52 0.18
CA LEU A 113 -3.62 11.40 -0.61
C LEU A 113 -4.41 11.90 -1.82
N VAL A 114 -4.46 11.07 -2.86
CA VAL A 114 -5.17 11.34 -4.09
C VAL A 114 -6.33 10.37 -4.21
N GLU A 115 -7.54 10.90 -4.37
CA GLU A 115 -8.74 10.09 -4.62
C GLU A 115 -8.68 9.47 -6.02
N LEU A 116 -8.69 8.14 -6.09
CA LEU A 116 -8.69 7.36 -7.34
C LEU A 116 -10.11 7.11 -7.86
N GLU A 117 -11.01 6.78 -6.94
CA GLU A 117 -12.43 6.50 -7.13
C GLU A 117 -13.18 7.17 -5.96
N PRO A 118 -14.49 7.39 -6.04
CA PRO A 118 -15.24 8.05 -4.95
C PRO A 118 -14.96 7.41 -3.58
N GLY A 119 -14.32 8.16 -2.68
CA GLY A 119 -13.94 7.73 -1.34
C GLY A 119 -12.72 6.81 -1.25
N ILE A 120 -12.11 6.37 -2.36
CA ILE A 120 -10.90 5.53 -2.32
C ILE A 120 -9.69 6.41 -2.55
N LEU A 121 -8.91 6.62 -1.50
CA LEU A 121 -7.72 7.46 -1.56
C LEU A 121 -6.47 6.59 -1.71
N ALA A 122 -5.47 7.12 -2.39
CA ALA A 122 -4.21 6.45 -2.61
C ALA A 122 -3.02 7.35 -2.31
N GLY A 123 -1.89 6.72 -1.97
CA GLY A 123 -0.65 7.40 -1.68
C GLY A 123 0.55 6.47 -1.65
N SER A 124 1.67 7.01 -1.19
CA SER A 124 2.83 6.20 -0.80
C SER A 124 2.72 5.82 0.67
N VAL A 125 3.27 4.66 1.01
CA VAL A 125 3.37 4.12 2.37
C VAL A 125 4.23 5.01 3.27
N SER A 126 4.27 4.72 4.58
CA SER A 126 5.09 5.47 5.54
C SER A 126 6.52 5.70 5.02
N PRO A 127 7.04 6.95 5.07
CA PRO A 127 8.40 7.25 4.63
C PRO A 127 9.48 6.44 5.32
N PHE A 128 9.28 6.10 6.60
CA PHE A 128 10.20 5.23 7.34
C PHE A 128 10.27 3.86 6.67
N LEU A 129 9.12 3.17 6.54
CA LEU A 129 9.07 1.85 5.90
C LEU A 129 9.63 1.89 4.48
N ARG A 130 9.26 2.91 3.71
CA ARG A 130 9.70 3.08 2.32
C ARG A 130 11.22 3.21 2.19
N LYS A 131 11.87 3.93 3.09
CA LYS A 131 13.32 4.18 3.06
C LYS A 131 14.11 3.00 3.62
N GLU A 132 13.63 2.38 4.69
CA GLU A 132 14.36 1.33 5.40
C GLU A 132 14.23 -0.04 4.73
N ALA A 133 13.09 -0.35 4.09
CA ALA A 133 12.79 -1.72 3.66
C ALA A 133 12.71 -1.94 2.14
N PHE A 134 12.64 -0.88 1.34
CA PHE A 134 12.33 -0.99 -0.10
C PHE A 134 13.33 -0.25 -1.00
N GLN A 135 13.64 -0.85 -2.15
CA GLN A 135 14.47 -0.23 -3.19
C GLN A 135 13.70 0.86 -3.94
N ARG A 136 14.39 1.75 -4.63
CA ARG A 136 13.76 2.86 -5.37
C ARG A 136 12.76 2.39 -6.43
N GLU A 137 13.04 1.24 -7.05
CA GLU A 137 12.28 0.64 -8.15
C GLU A 137 11.10 -0.21 -7.68
N ASP A 138 11.03 -0.53 -6.38
CA ASP A 138 9.90 -1.25 -5.81
C ASP A 138 8.62 -0.41 -5.88
N PHE A 139 7.49 -1.10 -5.99
CA PHE A 139 6.16 -0.51 -5.97
C PHE A 139 5.60 -0.59 -4.56
N CYS A 140 5.56 0.55 -3.85
CA CYS A 140 4.91 0.67 -2.54
C CYS A 140 3.71 1.59 -2.65
N PHE A 141 2.54 1.11 -2.26
CA PHE A 141 1.27 1.83 -2.42
C PHE A 141 0.39 1.66 -1.19
N LEU A 142 -0.37 2.68 -0.82
CA LEU A 142 -1.42 2.54 0.17
C LEU A 142 -2.77 2.87 -0.44
N LEU A 143 -3.81 2.21 0.07
CA LEU A 143 -5.21 2.51 -0.19
C LEU A 143 -5.92 2.79 1.12
N GLU A 144 -6.67 3.88 1.16
CA GLU A 144 -7.53 4.29 2.27
C GLU A 144 -8.97 4.19 1.82
N VAL A 145 -9.78 3.42 2.56
CA VAL A 145 -11.18 3.15 2.22
C VAL A 145 -12.12 3.70 3.29
N PRO A 146 -13.33 4.17 2.95
CA PRO A 146 -14.27 4.64 3.95
C PRO A 146 -14.84 3.45 4.72
N LYS A 147 -14.93 3.56 6.05
CA LYS A 147 -15.45 2.47 6.90
C LYS A 147 -16.91 2.09 6.61
N ASN A 148 -17.69 3.02 6.06
CA ASN A 148 -19.12 2.85 5.76
C ASN A 148 -19.38 2.78 4.24
N ALA A 149 -18.47 2.18 3.48
CA ALA A 149 -18.66 2.01 2.03
C ALA A 149 -19.76 0.96 1.74
N ASP A 150 -20.61 1.22 0.76
CA ASP A 150 -21.67 0.29 0.33
C ASP A 150 -21.12 -0.92 -0.45
N SER A 151 -19.97 -0.77 -1.11
CA SER A 151 -19.27 -1.83 -1.85
C SER A 151 -17.78 -1.54 -1.89
N PHE A 152 -16.98 -2.61 -1.98
CA PHE A 152 -15.53 -2.55 -2.16
C PHE A 152 -15.08 -2.98 -3.56
N ASP A 153 -15.99 -3.14 -4.53
CA ASP A 153 -15.65 -3.61 -5.88
C ASP A 153 -14.58 -2.75 -6.55
N LYS A 154 -14.63 -1.43 -6.37
CA LYS A 154 -13.60 -0.53 -6.90
C LYS A 154 -12.24 -0.70 -6.24
N VAL A 155 -12.20 -1.05 -4.95
CA VAL A 155 -10.94 -1.39 -4.26
C VAL A 155 -10.38 -2.67 -4.83
N LEU A 156 -11.23 -3.69 -5.03
CA LEU A 156 -10.85 -4.97 -5.61
C LEU A 156 -10.33 -4.83 -7.05
N GLU A 157 -10.97 -4.00 -7.87
CA GLU A 157 -10.50 -3.68 -9.23
C GLU A 157 -9.09 -3.04 -9.21
N ILE A 158 -8.80 -2.16 -8.24
CA ILE A 158 -7.47 -1.55 -8.09
C ILE A 158 -6.44 -2.59 -7.60
N LEU A 159 -6.80 -3.41 -6.60
CA LEU A 159 -5.96 -4.50 -6.12
C LEU A 159 -5.67 -5.53 -7.22
N GLU A 160 -6.61 -5.77 -8.13
CA GLU A 160 -6.41 -6.63 -9.29
C GLU A 160 -5.33 -6.06 -10.22
N ILE A 161 -5.40 -4.78 -10.58
CA ILE A 161 -4.36 -4.12 -11.39
C ILE A 161 -2.98 -4.28 -10.75
N ILE A 162 -2.87 -4.03 -9.44
CA ILE A 162 -1.60 -4.13 -8.72
C ILE A 162 -1.13 -5.60 -8.63
N GLY A 163 -2.04 -6.51 -8.31
CA GLY A 163 -1.74 -7.93 -8.07
C GLY A 163 -1.37 -8.69 -9.34
N PHE A 164 -1.85 -8.28 -10.51
CA PHE A 164 -1.46 -8.89 -11.79
C PHE A 164 -0.13 -8.35 -12.35
N GLY A 165 0.23 -7.11 -12.04
CA GLY A 165 1.46 -6.51 -12.56
C GLY A 165 2.73 -7.26 -12.16
N ALA A 166 3.71 -7.34 -13.07
CA ALA A 166 4.97 -8.03 -12.82
C ALA A 166 6.05 -7.13 -12.19
N ASN A 167 5.88 -5.81 -12.26
CA ASN A 167 6.82 -4.82 -11.77
C ASN A 167 6.14 -3.44 -11.68
N ARG A 168 6.84 -2.50 -11.04
CA ARG A 168 6.39 -1.10 -10.88
C ARG A 168 5.96 -0.44 -12.19
N LYS A 169 6.68 -0.66 -13.30
CA LYS A 169 6.41 0.00 -14.57
C LYS A 169 5.05 -0.44 -15.12
N GLU A 170 4.81 -1.74 -15.20
CA GLU A 170 3.54 -2.31 -15.65
C GLU A 170 2.36 -1.81 -14.80
N ILE A 171 2.48 -1.92 -13.47
CA ILE A 171 1.42 -1.49 -12.54
C ILE A 171 1.11 0.00 -12.74
N VAL A 172 2.14 0.85 -12.80
CA VAL A 172 1.96 2.30 -13.00
C VAL A 172 1.39 2.62 -14.37
N GLU A 173 1.73 1.89 -15.43
CA GLU A 173 1.16 2.07 -16.75
C GLU A 173 -0.34 1.71 -16.78
N ASP A 174 -0.73 0.61 -16.17
CA ASP A 174 -2.14 0.20 -16.12
C ASP A 174 -2.97 1.12 -15.22
N LEU A 175 -2.45 1.53 -14.06
CA LEU A 175 -3.07 2.56 -13.25
C LEU A 175 -3.18 3.90 -13.99
N LYS A 176 -2.20 4.28 -14.82
CA LYS A 176 -2.27 5.51 -15.63
C LYS A 176 -3.31 5.44 -16.74
N LYS A 177 -3.50 4.28 -17.37
CA LYS A 177 -4.57 4.10 -18.38
C LYS A 177 -5.94 4.36 -17.76
N ARG A 178 -6.13 3.92 -16.51
CA ARG A 178 -7.40 4.06 -15.80
C ARG A 178 -7.56 5.40 -15.08
N TYR A 179 -6.51 5.90 -14.44
CA TYR A 179 -6.52 7.09 -13.57
C TYR A 179 -5.46 8.11 -13.98
N PRO A 180 -5.51 8.66 -15.22
CA PRO A 180 -4.41 9.43 -15.77
C PRO A 180 -4.10 10.72 -14.99
N SER A 181 -5.12 11.45 -14.52
CA SER A 181 -4.91 12.70 -13.78
C SER A 181 -4.43 12.44 -12.35
N GLN A 182 -4.97 11.40 -11.70
CA GLN A 182 -4.61 10.99 -10.35
C GLN A 182 -3.18 10.49 -10.29
N MET A 183 -2.78 9.62 -11.23
CA MET A 183 -1.41 9.11 -11.29
C MET A 183 -0.39 10.21 -11.60
N ARG A 184 -0.75 11.25 -12.36
CA ARG A 184 0.10 12.44 -12.52
C ARG A 184 0.29 13.19 -11.20
N ARG A 185 -0.78 13.34 -10.39
CA ARG A 185 -0.70 13.98 -9.07
C ARG A 185 0.15 13.17 -8.09
N LEU A 186 -0.09 11.86 -8.01
CA LEU A 186 0.72 10.95 -7.18
C LEU A 186 2.20 10.99 -7.55
N LYS A 187 2.52 10.98 -8.85
CA LYS A 187 3.89 11.14 -9.34
C LYS A 187 4.49 12.48 -8.88
N LYS A 188 3.76 13.58 -9.05
CA LYS A 188 4.22 14.91 -8.62
C LYS A 188 4.52 14.93 -7.11
N TYR A 189 3.64 14.36 -6.29
CA TYR A 189 3.85 14.28 -4.84
C TYR A 189 5.05 13.42 -4.46
N TYR A 190 5.20 12.26 -5.11
CA TYR A 190 6.37 11.40 -4.91
C TYR A 190 7.68 12.12 -5.26
N GLU A 191 7.71 12.82 -6.40
CA GLU A 191 8.90 13.58 -6.83
C GLU A 191 9.18 14.76 -5.90
N LEU A 192 8.17 15.50 -5.45
CA LEU A 192 8.36 16.59 -4.50
C LEU A 192 8.91 16.09 -3.16
N PHE A 193 8.50 14.91 -2.73
CA PHE A 193 8.84 14.38 -1.41
C PHE A 193 10.14 13.58 -1.37
N TYR A 194 10.44 12.79 -2.40
CA TYR A 194 11.58 11.85 -2.38
C TYR A 194 12.75 12.23 -3.30
N LYS A 195 12.77 13.44 -3.89
CA LYS A 195 13.86 13.84 -4.80
C LYS A 195 15.21 13.88 -4.07
N GLY A 196 16.02 12.84 -4.29
CA GLY A 196 17.37 12.69 -3.74
C GLY A 196 17.47 11.79 -2.50
N ASP A 197 16.34 11.30 -1.98
CA ASP A 197 16.20 10.77 -0.62
C ASP A 197 16.12 9.24 -0.50
N LEU A 198 15.97 8.54 -1.62
CA LEU A 198 15.86 7.08 -1.63
C LEU A 198 17.21 6.43 -1.96
N PRO A 199 17.56 5.29 -1.32
CA PRO A 199 18.76 4.54 -1.66
C PRO A 199 18.80 4.25 -3.16
N LYS A 200 19.97 4.47 -3.77
CA LYS A 200 20.20 4.05 -5.16
C LYS A 200 20.22 2.52 -5.20
N SER A 201 19.57 1.92 -6.21
CA SER A 201 19.76 0.50 -6.51
C SER A 201 21.25 0.22 -6.76
N SER A 202 21.73 -0.95 -6.36
CA SER A 202 23.10 -1.42 -6.61
C SER A 202 23.38 -1.78 -8.07
N ASP A 203 22.47 -1.49 -9.00
CA ASP A 203 22.70 -1.57 -10.44
C ASP A 203 22.04 -0.36 -11.10
N SER A 204 22.87 0.47 -11.72
CA SER A 204 22.48 1.67 -12.46
C SER A 204 21.86 1.27 -13.80
N PHE A 205 20.55 1.44 -13.94
CA PHE A 205 19.83 1.23 -15.22
C PHE A 205 19.14 2.51 -15.75
N TYR A 206 19.74 3.67 -15.46
CA TYR A 206 19.31 4.93 -16.07
C TYR A 206 20.49 5.59 -16.79
N GLU A 207 20.97 4.93 -17.84
CA GLU A 207 21.20 5.56 -19.14
C GLU A 207 20.04 5.17 -20.07
#